data_AF-A0A9W8GP84-F1
#
_entry.id   AF-A0A9W8GP84-F1
#
_cell.length_a   1.000
_cell.length_b   1.000
_cell.length_c   1.000
_cell.angle_alpha   90.00
_cell.angle_beta   90.00
_cell.angle_gamma   90.00
#
_symmetry.space_group_name_H-M   'P 1'
#
loop_
_entity.id
_entity.type
_entity.pdbx_description
1 polymer ?
#
loop_
_entity_poly.entity_id
_entity_poly.type
_entity_poly.pdbx_seq_one_letter_code
_entity_poly.pdbx_strand_id
1 'polypeptide(L)'
;MRHTLSDYSIVLALVAMLLDVVTAHTKLYFVGTKDGMHPRRKFIRPSMGNGPIRDLNDPLLLCRSLGMDPKRTEIMPVVAGTEVIVEWHHFNDTKADNVISPSHQGPCLVYMAPLESNGLGNSWFKIYEQGFNVERNMWCTDIVRENHGKLSVKIPTKISNGEYILRPEIIALHNARRLGEAQFYPSCVQLSVTGATGGSPKMYSIDKLYSPTEPGILFDKKNGGASYVIPGPPVYSP
;
A
#
# COMPACT_ATOMS: atom_id res chain seq x y z
N MET A 1 -17.53 -75.07 18.07
CA MET A 1 -18.46 -74.05 17.56
C MET A 1 -18.72 -73.03 18.67
N ARG A 2 -18.01 -71.89 18.64
CA ARG A 2 -18.38 -70.61 19.27
C ARG A 2 -17.46 -69.56 18.65
N HIS A 3 -18.06 -68.66 17.88
CA HIS A 3 -17.41 -67.54 17.20
C HIS A 3 -17.19 -66.40 18.21
N THR A 4 -16.02 -65.75 18.16
CA THR A 4 -15.87 -64.34 18.51
C THR A 4 -14.82 -63.72 17.60
N LEU A 5 -15.28 -62.98 16.59
CA LEU A 5 -14.49 -62.00 15.84
C LEU A 5 -14.17 -60.84 16.80
N SER A 6 -12.92 -60.44 16.90
CA SER A 6 -12.53 -59.18 17.53
C SER A 6 -11.99 -58.26 16.46
N ASP A 7 -12.85 -57.35 16.03
CA ASP A 7 -12.53 -56.21 15.20
C ASP A 7 -11.49 -55.32 15.91
N TYR A 8 -10.44 -54.94 15.20
CA TYR A 8 -9.67 -53.73 15.53
C TYR A 8 -9.66 -52.83 14.31
N SER A 9 -10.58 -51.87 14.34
CA SER A 9 -10.69 -50.78 13.39
C SER A 9 -9.40 -49.96 13.35
N ILE A 10 -8.84 -49.81 12.15
CA ILE A 10 -7.80 -48.83 11.85
C ILE A 10 -8.47 -47.45 11.92
N VAL A 11 -8.18 -46.67 12.95
CA VAL A 11 -8.58 -45.25 13.02
C VAL A 11 -7.59 -44.45 12.18
N LEU A 12 -7.96 -44.11 10.95
CA LEU A 12 -7.27 -43.09 10.17
C LEU A 12 -7.63 -41.70 10.76
N ALA A 13 -6.72 -41.12 11.53
CA ALA A 13 -6.82 -39.71 11.92
C ALA A 13 -6.44 -38.83 10.72
N LEU A 14 -7.44 -38.36 9.97
CA LEU A 14 -7.27 -37.27 9.00
C LEU A 14 -7.03 -35.97 9.77
N VAL A 15 -5.75 -35.59 9.89
CA VAL A 15 -5.39 -34.23 10.32
C VAL A 15 -5.72 -33.29 9.16
N ALA A 16 -6.89 -32.66 9.22
CA ALA A 16 -7.20 -31.52 8.37
C ALA A 16 -6.30 -30.36 8.78
N MET A 17 -5.22 -30.12 8.04
CA MET A 17 -4.52 -28.83 8.09
C MET A 17 -5.50 -27.78 7.54
N LEU A 18 -6.17 -27.06 8.43
CA LEU A 18 -6.76 -25.78 8.06
C LEU A 18 -5.61 -24.87 7.66
N LEU A 19 -5.43 -24.67 6.35
CA LEU A 19 -4.73 -23.51 5.86
C LEU A 19 -5.59 -22.32 6.25
N ASP A 20 -5.21 -21.63 7.34
CA ASP A 20 -5.65 -20.26 7.54
C ASP A 20 -5.24 -19.50 6.28
N VAL A 21 -6.21 -19.24 5.40
CA VAL A 21 -6.03 -18.27 4.32
C VAL A 21 -5.96 -16.93 5.03
N VAL A 22 -4.75 -16.55 5.44
CA VAL A 22 -4.50 -15.33 6.21
C VAL A 22 -4.97 -14.15 5.35
N THR A 23 -6.21 -13.71 5.58
CA THR A 23 -6.90 -12.59 4.90
C THR A 23 -6.34 -11.22 5.27
N ALA A 24 -5.05 -11.16 5.58
CA ALA A 24 -4.40 -10.03 6.25
C ALA A 24 -3.88 -8.98 5.28
N HIS A 25 -3.27 -9.45 4.20
CA HIS A 25 -2.34 -8.70 3.38
C HIS A 25 -3.01 -7.95 2.23
N THR A 26 -2.32 -7.02 1.58
CA THR A 26 -2.93 -6.28 0.45
C THR A 26 -1.91 -5.97 -0.64
N LYS A 27 -2.41 -5.76 -1.86
CA LYS A 27 -1.63 -5.29 -3.01
C LYS A 27 -2.50 -4.49 -3.97
N LEU A 28 -1.86 -3.62 -4.76
CA LEU A 28 -2.56 -2.79 -5.72
C LEU A 28 -2.89 -3.56 -7.00
N TYR A 29 -4.16 -3.52 -7.43
CA TYR A 29 -4.61 -4.18 -8.66
C TYR A 29 -5.00 -3.22 -9.76
N PHE A 30 -5.63 -2.10 -9.41
CA PHE A 30 -6.16 -1.17 -10.40
C PHE A 30 -5.73 0.26 -10.11
N VAL A 31 -5.68 1.04 -11.18
CA VAL A 31 -5.58 2.49 -11.13
C VAL A 31 -6.51 3.07 -12.20
N GLY A 32 -7.06 4.25 -11.93
CA GLY A 32 -7.98 4.91 -12.84
C GLY A 32 -8.25 6.34 -12.44
N THR A 33 -9.32 6.89 -13.00
CA THR A 33 -9.87 8.20 -12.63
C THR A 33 -11.36 8.04 -12.34
N LYS A 34 -12.05 9.16 -12.09
CA LYS A 34 -13.51 9.19 -12.00
C LYS A 34 -14.21 8.63 -13.26
N ASP A 35 -13.53 8.61 -14.41
CA ASP A 35 -14.08 8.15 -15.69
C ASP A 35 -14.02 6.62 -15.82
N GLY A 36 -13.30 5.94 -14.92
CA GLY A 36 -13.23 4.48 -14.85
C GLY A 36 -11.87 3.95 -14.39
N MET A 37 -11.87 2.69 -13.96
CA MET A 37 -10.65 1.95 -13.64
C MET A 37 -10.08 1.30 -14.90
N HIS A 38 -8.76 1.32 -15.05
CA HIS A 38 -8.08 0.66 -16.16
C HIS A 38 -7.92 -0.85 -15.93
N PRO A 39 -7.60 -1.63 -16.99
CA PRO A 39 -7.33 -3.07 -16.85
C PRO A 39 -6.29 -3.36 -15.76
N ARG A 40 -6.49 -4.49 -15.07
CA ARG A 40 -5.69 -4.92 -13.93
C ARG A 40 -4.19 -4.82 -14.24
N ARG A 41 -3.48 -4.09 -13.37
CA ARG A 41 -2.01 -3.91 -13.38
C ARG A 41 -1.43 -3.25 -14.63
N LYS A 42 -2.25 -2.69 -15.54
CA LYS A 42 -1.77 -2.08 -16.80
C LYS A 42 -0.66 -1.03 -16.59
N PHE A 43 -0.89 -0.11 -15.65
CA PHE A 43 0.01 1.02 -15.37
C PHE A 43 0.78 0.85 -14.05
N ILE A 44 0.69 -0.33 -13.43
CA ILE A 44 1.28 -0.63 -12.12
C ILE A 44 2.52 -1.49 -12.34
N ARG A 45 3.65 -1.09 -11.74
CA ARG A 45 4.90 -1.85 -11.83
C ARG A 45 4.70 -3.27 -11.29
N PRO A 46 5.35 -4.29 -11.87
CA PRO A 46 5.23 -5.66 -11.40
C PRO A 46 5.60 -5.80 -9.91
N SER A 47 4.66 -6.23 -9.08
CA SER A 47 4.89 -6.41 -7.64
C SER A 47 5.03 -7.88 -7.26
N MET A 48 5.90 -8.20 -6.30
CA MET A 48 6.04 -9.57 -5.77
C MET A 48 5.05 -9.84 -4.64
N GLY A 49 4.08 -10.75 -4.82
CA GLY A 49 3.16 -11.20 -3.75
C GLY A 49 2.30 -10.09 -3.11
N ASN A 50 1.64 -10.39 -1.98
CA ASN A 50 0.91 -9.42 -1.14
C ASN A 50 1.44 -9.29 0.30
N GLY A 51 2.33 -10.19 0.78
CA GLY A 51 2.90 -10.16 2.14
C GLY A 51 3.70 -8.90 2.46
N PRO A 52 3.92 -8.54 3.73
CA PRO A 52 4.43 -7.22 4.10
C PRO A 52 5.93 -7.10 3.84
N ILE A 53 6.39 -5.88 3.60
CA ILE A 53 7.79 -5.51 3.81
C ILE A 53 7.91 -5.00 5.26
N ARG A 54 9.01 -5.30 5.94
CA ARG A 54 9.26 -4.89 7.34
C ARG A 54 10.61 -4.24 7.53
N ASP A 55 11.63 -4.78 6.88
CA ASP A 55 12.97 -4.19 6.89
C ASP A 55 12.97 -2.89 6.09
N LEU A 56 13.33 -1.79 6.76
CA LEU A 56 13.40 -0.46 6.16
C LEU A 56 14.53 -0.32 5.14
N ASN A 57 15.50 -1.24 5.14
CA ASN A 57 16.58 -1.30 4.17
C ASN A 57 16.29 -2.24 2.99
N ASP A 58 15.14 -2.92 3.00
CA ASP A 58 14.75 -3.81 1.90
C ASP A 58 14.54 -2.98 0.62
N PRO A 59 15.23 -3.29 -0.50
CA PRO A 59 15.00 -2.60 -1.78
C PRO A 59 13.54 -2.66 -2.25
N LEU A 60 12.76 -3.65 -1.80
CA LEU A 60 11.34 -3.78 -2.07
C LEU A 60 10.50 -2.70 -1.41
N LEU A 61 11.01 -2.00 -0.39
CA LEU A 61 10.31 -0.87 0.23
C LEU A 61 9.98 0.23 -0.79
N LEU A 62 10.78 0.37 -1.85
CA LEU A 62 10.55 1.39 -2.87
C LEU A 62 9.27 1.14 -3.68
N CYS A 63 9.18 0.02 -4.38
CA CYS A 63 8.08 -0.26 -5.33
C CYS A 63 7.58 -1.71 -5.28
N ARG A 64 8.00 -2.51 -4.29
CA ARG A 64 7.68 -3.95 -4.20
C ARG A 64 8.11 -4.76 -5.44
N SER A 65 9.13 -4.29 -6.15
CA SER A 65 9.62 -4.87 -7.41
C SER A 65 11.13 -5.02 -7.37
N LEU A 66 11.64 -6.16 -7.85
CA LEU A 66 13.04 -6.31 -8.24
C LEU A 66 13.18 -5.96 -9.72
N GLY A 67 14.33 -5.38 -10.12
CA GLY A 67 14.61 -5.07 -11.52
C GLY A 67 13.64 -4.04 -12.13
N MET A 68 13.60 -2.84 -11.55
CA MET A 68 12.73 -1.73 -11.94
C MET A 68 13.08 -1.13 -13.32
N ASP A 69 12.85 -1.86 -14.40
CA ASP A 69 12.90 -1.30 -15.76
C ASP A 69 11.58 -0.56 -16.05
N PRO A 70 11.59 0.78 -16.16
CA PRO A 70 10.38 1.57 -16.39
C PRO A 70 9.70 1.24 -17.73
N LYS A 71 10.41 0.64 -18.69
CA LYS A 71 9.86 0.26 -20.01
C LYS A 71 8.92 -0.95 -19.95
N ARG A 72 8.92 -1.68 -18.83
CA ARG A 72 8.05 -2.87 -18.63
C ARG A 72 6.65 -2.52 -18.16
N THR A 73 6.33 -1.24 -18.01
CA THR A 73 5.04 -0.77 -17.50
C THR A 73 4.56 0.36 -18.38
N GLU A 74 3.30 0.33 -18.78
CA GLU A 74 2.72 1.43 -19.56
C GLU A 74 2.60 2.69 -18.67
N ILE A 75 2.42 3.85 -19.30
CA ILE A 75 2.31 5.14 -18.61
C ILE A 75 0.88 5.67 -18.76
N MET A 76 0.22 5.95 -17.65
CA MET A 76 -1.16 6.45 -17.61
C MET A 76 -1.19 7.97 -17.83
N PRO A 77 -1.87 8.50 -18.85
CA PRO A 77 -2.03 9.95 -19.00
C PRO A 77 -2.92 10.52 -17.90
N VAL A 78 -2.51 11.64 -17.32
CA VAL A 78 -3.28 12.37 -16.30
C VAL A 78 -3.10 13.88 -16.45
N VAL A 79 -4.17 14.62 -16.16
CA VAL A 79 -4.13 16.08 -16.10
C VAL A 79 -3.91 16.50 -14.65
N ALA A 80 -2.96 17.39 -14.40
CA ALA A 80 -2.71 17.92 -13.08
C ALA A 80 -3.98 18.56 -12.48
N GLY A 81 -4.20 18.36 -11.19
CA GLY A 81 -5.40 18.79 -10.48
C GLY A 81 -6.56 17.80 -10.51
N THR A 82 -6.52 16.75 -11.34
CA THR A 82 -7.52 15.67 -11.28
C THR A 82 -7.18 14.65 -10.20
N GLU A 83 -8.16 13.80 -9.87
CA GLU A 83 -7.96 12.67 -8.97
C GLU A 83 -7.53 11.43 -9.74
N VAL A 84 -6.46 10.79 -9.25
CA VAL A 84 -6.10 9.41 -9.56
C VAL A 84 -6.65 8.52 -8.46
N ILE A 85 -7.32 7.44 -8.85
CA ILE A 85 -7.90 6.46 -7.95
C ILE A 85 -7.06 5.19 -8.02
N VAL A 86 -6.55 4.75 -6.88
CA VAL A 86 -5.83 3.48 -6.76
C VAL A 86 -6.71 2.48 -6.00
N GLU A 87 -6.71 1.21 -6.42
CA GLU A 87 -7.57 0.17 -5.83
C GLU A 87 -6.77 -1.04 -5.33
N TRP A 88 -6.89 -1.28 -4.03
CA TRP A 88 -6.23 -2.34 -3.27
C TRP A 88 -7.10 -3.57 -3.14
N HIS A 89 -6.47 -4.74 -3.14
CA HIS A 89 -7.13 -6.06 -3.04
C HIS A 89 -6.26 -7.05 -2.27
N HIS A 90 -6.88 -8.04 -1.64
CA HIS A 90 -6.20 -9.10 -0.91
C HIS A 90 -5.70 -10.22 -1.85
N PHE A 91 -6.63 -10.98 -2.44
CA PHE A 91 -6.32 -12.08 -3.38
C PHE A 91 -7.15 -11.99 -4.66
N ASN A 92 -8.44 -11.73 -4.56
CA ASN A 92 -9.38 -11.68 -5.68
C ASN A 92 -9.63 -10.22 -6.05
N ASP A 93 -10.03 -9.94 -7.30
CA ASP A 93 -10.38 -8.59 -7.77
C ASP A 93 -11.90 -8.33 -7.75
N THR A 94 -12.62 -9.01 -6.86
CA THR A 94 -14.08 -8.95 -6.78
C THR A 94 -14.53 -8.01 -5.66
N LYS A 95 -15.75 -7.49 -5.73
CA LYS A 95 -16.35 -6.67 -4.66
C LYS A 95 -16.46 -7.37 -3.29
N ALA A 96 -16.41 -8.71 -3.28
CA ALA A 96 -16.40 -9.52 -2.06
C ALA A 96 -14.99 -9.73 -1.48
N ASP A 97 -13.94 -9.19 -2.12
CA ASP A 97 -12.59 -9.21 -1.56
C ASP A 97 -12.52 -8.33 -0.31
N ASN A 98 -11.83 -8.82 0.72
CA ASN A 98 -11.71 -8.14 2.01
C ASN A 98 -10.72 -6.96 1.99
N VAL A 99 -10.03 -6.70 0.87
CA VAL A 99 -9.03 -5.66 0.61
C VAL A 99 -7.77 -5.81 1.46
N ILE A 100 -7.93 -5.72 2.77
CA ILE A 100 -6.95 -5.85 3.83
C ILE A 100 -7.69 -6.22 5.13
N SER A 101 -7.09 -7.03 6.01
CA SER A 101 -7.78 -7.41 7.26
C SER A 101 -8.15 -6.18 8.09
N PRO A 102 -9.34 -6.16 8.74
CA PRO A 102 -9.71 -5.12 9.69
C PRO A 102 -8.71 -4.91 10.84
N SER A 103 -7.90 -5.93 11.15
CA SER A 103 -6.83 -5.79 12.15
C SER A 103 -5.71 -4.83 11.70
N HIS A 104 -5.48 -4.70 10.38
CA HIS A 104 -4.38 -3.95 9.76
C HIS A 104 -4.68 -2.45 9.68
N GLN A 105 -5.04 -1.89 10.82
CA GLN A 105 -5.26 -0.47 11.00
C GLN A 105 -3.94 0.30 10.86
N GLY A 106 -3.98 1.39 10.11
CA GLY A 106 -2.86 2.30 9.94
C GLY A 106 -3.08 3.32 8.82
N PRO A 107 -2.06 4.14 8.51
CA PRO A 107 -2.18 5.23 7.54
C PRO A 107 -2.14 4.75 6.09
N CYS A 108 -2.55 5.62 5.19
CA CYS A 108 -2.17 5.59 3.79
C CYS A 108 -1.36 6.83 3.45
N LEU A 109 -0.29 6.66 2.67
CA LEU A 109 0.57 7.75 2.19
C LEU A 109 0.73 7.61 0.69
N VAL A 110 0.80 8.73 -0.03
CA VAL A 110 1.08 8.73 -1.46
C VAL A 110 2.17 9.73 -1.79
N TYR A 111 3.17 9.25 -2.52
CA TYR A 111 4.32 10.04 -2.96
C TYR A 111 4.39 10.09 -4.49
N MET A 112 5.07 11.10 -5.01
CA MET A 112 5.43 11.21 -6.42
C MET A 112 6.94 11.39 -6.58
N ALA A 113 7.49 10.87 -7.68
CA ALA A 113 8.87 11.08 -8.11
C ALA A 113 8.96 11.16 -9.65
N PRO A 114 9.89 11.92 -10.25
CA PRO A 114 10.11 11.89 -11.70
C PRO A 114 10.46 10.47 -12.18
N LEU A 115 9.88 10.00 -13.28
CA LEU A 115 10.09 8.63 -13.77
C LEU A 115 11.56 8.34 -14.10
N GLU A 116 12.27 9.34 -14.62
CA GLU A 116 13.71 9.27 -14.94
C GLU A 116 14.61 8.97 -13.72
N SER A 117 14.18 9.36 -12.51
CA SER A 117 14.91 9.04 -11.27
C SER A 117 14.82 7.55 -10.92
N ASN A 118 13.86 6.85 -11.50
CA ASN A 118 13.46 5.50 -11.16
C ASN A 118 13.16 5.30 -9.65
N GLY A 119 12.82 6.37 -8.94
CA GLY A 119 12.59 6.35 -7.50
C GLY A 119 13.86 6.27 -6.65
N LEU A 120 15.04 6.45 -7.24
CA LEU A 120 16.31 6.41 -6.52
C LEU A 120 16.71 7.78 -5.99
N GLY A 121 17.47 7.79 -4.89
CA GLY A 121 17.97 9.00 -4.25
C GLY A 121 16.87 9.96 -3.80
N ASN A 122 17.22 11.24 -3.67
CA ASN A 122 16.29 12.30 -3.29
C ASN A 122 15.37 12.66 -4.45
N SER A 123 14.35 11.84 -4.70
CA SER A 123 13.42 11.98 -5.83
C SER A 123 11.96 12.06 -5.43
N TRP A 124 11.62 11.82 -4.16
CA TRP A 124 10.24 11.68 -3.72
C TRP A 124 9.73 12.91 -2.98
N PHE A 125 8.48 13.28 -3.24
CA PHE A 125 7.72 14.23 -2.43
C PHE A 125 6.34 13.66 -2.11
N LYS A 126 5.82 13.92 -0.91
CA LYS A 126 4.51 13.43 -0.47
C LYS A 126 3.41 14.29 -1.07
N ILE A 127 2.35 13.71 -1.60
CA ILE A 127 1.19 14.45 -2.14
C ILE A 127 -0.11 14.20 -1.36
N TYR A 128 -0.12 13.15 -0.54
CA TYR A 128 -1.28 12.79 0.27
C TYR A 128 -0.85 12.00 1.50
N GLU A 129 -1.55 12.22 2.59
CA GLU A 129 -1.54 11.35 3.76
C GLU A 129 -2.90 11.34 4.44
N GLN A 130 -3.23 10.19 5.02
CA GLN A 130 -4.33 10.04 5.94
C GLN A 130 -3.91 9.05 7.02
N GLY A 131 -3.88 9.53 8.27
CA GLY A 131 -3.66 8.70 9.45
C GLY A 131 -4.98 8.24 10.06
N PHE A 132 -5.16 8.51 11.34
CA PHE A 132 -6.42 8.29 12.04
C PHE A 132 -7.36 9.49 11.86
N ASN A 133 -8.58 9.23 11.39
CA ASN A 133 -9.66 10.21 11.32
C ASN A 133 -10.44 10.20 12.64
N VAL A 134 -10.31 11.28 13.42
CA VAL A 134 -10.95 11.41 14.73
C VAL A 134 -12.47 11.53 14.62
N GLU A 135 -12.98 12.25 13.61
CA GLU A 135 -14.42 12.46 13.41
C GLU A 135 -15.16 11.17 13.10
N ARG A 136 -14.55 10.31 12.29
CA ARG A 136 -15.10 9.00 11.90
C ARG A 136 -14.68 7.87 12.84
N ASN A 137 -13.72 8.11 13.74
CA ASN A 137 -13.09 7.09 14.57
C ASN A 137 -12.52 5.92 13.73
N MET A 138 -11.81 6.25 12.64
CA MET A 138 -11.36 5.28 11.62
C MET A 138 -9.93 5.53 11.17
N TRP A 139 -9.17 4.46 10.93
CA TRP A 139 -7.89 4.57 10.22
C TRP A 139 -8.10 4.71 8.71
N CYS A 140 -7.07 5.17 7.99
CA CYS A 140 -7.15 5.20 6.53
C CYS A 140 -7.48 3.82 5.93
N THR A 141 -6.89 2.74 6.44
CA THR A 141 -7.21 1.39 5.96
C THR A 141 -8.66 0.96 6.21
N ASP A 142 -9.32 1.52 7.24
CA ASP A 142 -10.75 1.32 7.45
C ASP A 142 -11.57 2.03 6.37
N ILE A 143 -11.20 3.28 6.04
CA ILE A 143 -11.85 4.08 4.98
C ILE A 143 -11.66 3.42 3.61
N VAL A 144 -10.44 2.95 3.31
CA VAL A 144 -10.13 2.23 2.06
C VAL A 144 -10.96 0.95 1.95
N ARG A 145 -11.14 0.21 3.04
CA ARG A 145 -11.98 -0.99 3.06
C ARG A 145 -13.46 -0.66 2.83
N GLU A 146 -13.99 0.37 3.49
CA GLU A 146 -15.37 0.85 3.24
C GLU A 146 -15.57 1.30 1.79
N ASN A 147 -14.53 1.85 1.17
CA ASN A 147 -14.54 2.25 -0.24
C ASN A 147 -14.15 1.12 -1.21
N HIS A 148 -14.26 -0.14 -0.80
CA HIS A 148 -13.95 -1.32 -1.63
C HIS A 148 -12.55 -1.27 -2.26
N GLY A 149 -11.55 -0.87 -1.46
CA GLY A 149 -10.15 -0.83 -1.87
C GLY A 149 -9.71 0.51 -2.46
N LYS A 150 -10.63 1.44 -2.71
CA LYS A 150 -10.33 2.69 -3.42
C LYS A 150 -9.77 3.77 -2.52
N LEU A 151 -8.71 4.40 -3.01
CA LEU A 151 -8.14 5.64 -2.48
C LEU A 151 -8.01 6.65 -3.62
N SER A 152 -8.73 7.76 -3.52
CA SER A 152 -8.64 8.89 -4.46
C SER A 152 -7.58 9.89 -3.99
N VAL A 153 -6.72 10.33 -4.89
CA VAL A 153 -5.64 11.27 -4.60
C VAL A 153 -5.55 12.32 -5.68
N LYS A 154 -5.53 13.59 -5.28
CA LYS A 154 -5.40 14.72 -6.20
C LYS A 154 -3.95 14.89 -6.67
N ILE A 155 -3.74 14.93 -7.98
CA ILE A 155 -2.42 15.26 -8.54
C ILE A 155 -2.17 16.77 -8.38
N PRO A 156 -1.04 17.21 -7.80
CA PRO A 156 -0.76 18.63 -7.62
C PRO A 156 -0.70 19.40 -8.95
N THR A 157 -1.18 20.64 -8.97
CA THR A 157 -1.09 21.53 -10.14
C THR A 157 0.24 22.30 -10.21
N LYS A 158 0.88 22.58 -9.06
CA LYS A 158 2.16 23.28 -8.99
C LYS A 158 3.35 22.31 -9.01
N ILE A 159 3.45 21.53 -10.08
CA ILE A 159 4.61 20.68 -10.40
C ILE A 159 4.95 20.87 -11.88
N SER A 160 6.09 20.37 -12.33
CA SER A 160 6.41 20.35 -13.77
C SER A 160 5.55 19.30 -14.50
N ASN A 161 5.20 19.57 -15.76
CA ASN A 161 4.70 18.50 -16.65
C ASN A 161 5.80 17.45 -16.84
N GLY A 162 5.41 16.21 -17.12
CA GLY A 162 6.34 15.11 -17.37
C GLY A 162 5.87 13.77 -16.84
N GLU A 163 6.75 12.78 -16.91
CA GLU A 163 6.48 11.43 -16.46
C GLU A 163 6.87 11.26 -14.99
N TYR A 164 5.99 10.61 -14.22
CA TYR A 164 6.14 10.42 -12.79
C TYR A 164 5.86 8.98 -12.38
N ILE A 165 6.43 8.59 -11.25
CA ILE A 165 6.04 7.43 -10.46
C ILE A 165 5.12 7.94 -9.34
N LEU A 166 3.93 7.37 -9.22
CA LEU A 166 3.04 7.53 -8.07
C LEU A 166 3.22 6.32 -7.16
N ARG A 167 3.60 6.53 -5.90
CA ARG A 167 3.80 5.47 -4.91
C ARG A 167 2.76 5.56 -3.79
N PRO A 168 1.62 4.88 -3.91
CA PRO A 168 0.73 4.67 -2.79
C PRO A 168 1.29 3.59 -1.85
N GLU A 169 1.13 3.81 -0.56
CA GLU A 169 1.60 2.94 0.51
C GLU A 169 0.57 2.85 1.62
N ILE A 170 0.31 1.63 2.09
CA ILE A 170 -0.36 1.36 3.35
C ILE A 170 0.71 0.92 4.36
N ILE A 171 0.60 1.41 5.60
CA ILE A 171 1.38 0.90 6.75
C ILE A 171 0.40 0.27 7.72
N ALA A 172 0.54 -1.02 8.04
CA ALA A 172 -0.29 -1.70 9.04
C ALA A 172 0.44 -1.74 10.39
N LEU A 173 -0.26 -1.29 11.44
CA LEU A 173 0.32 -1.03 12.76
C LEU A 173 -0.11 -2.04 13.83
N HIS A 174 -0.76 -3.14 13.45
CA HIS A 174 -1.36 -4.09 14.39
C HIS A 174 -0.36 -4.72 15.38
N ASN A 175 0.92 -4.84 14.99
CA ASN A 175 2.01 -5.31 15.84
C ASN A 175 3.11 -4.25 16.07
N ALA A 176 2.89 -3.00 15.64
CA ALA A 176 3.90 -1.95 15.59
C ALA A 176 4.37 -1.44 16.97
N ARG A 177 3.79 -1.91 18.08
CA ARG A 177 4.34 -1.68 19.43
C ARG A 177 5.70 -2.36 19.66
N ARG A 178 6.06 -3.30 18.78
CA ARG A 178 7.34 -4.01 18.78
C ARG A 178 8.22 -3.46 17.67
N LEU A 179 9.50 -3.26 17.96
CA LEU A 179 10.48 -2.78 17.00
C LEU A 179 10.53 -3.72 15.78
N GLY A 180 10.49 -3.15 14.56
CA GLY A 180 10.58 -3.91 13.31
C GLY A 180 9.30 -4.66 12.89
N GLU A 181 8.18 -4.47 13.61
CA GLU A 181 6.93 -5.22 13.35
C GLU A 181 5.85 -4.41 12.60
N ALA A 182 6.11 -3.14 12.28
CA ALA A 182 5.31 -2.38 11.32
C ALA A 182 5.40 -3.03 9.93
N GLN A 183 4.29 -3.01 9.19
CA GLN A 183 4.16 -3.72 7.91
C GLN A 183 3.84 -2.75 6.78
N PHE A 184 4.70 -2.71 5.77
CA PHE A 184 4.62 -1.78 4.65
C PHE A 184 4.11 -2.48 3.39
N TYR A 185 3.16 -1.85 2.70
CA TYR A 185 2.60 -2.31 1.42
C TYR A 185 2.72 -1.18 0.38
N PRO A 186 3.90 -0.97 -0.21
CA PRO A 186 4.09 -0.03 -1.30
C PRO A 186 3.70 -0.63 -2.65
N SER A 187 3.31 0.23 -3.57
CA SER A 187 3.17 -0.08 -5.00
C SER A 187 3.61 1.14 -5.81
N CYS A 188 3.89 0.98 -7.11
CA CYS A 188 4.29 2.07 -7.98
C CYS A 188 3.48 2.06 -9.27
N VAL A 189 2.93 3.23 -9.64
CA VAL A 189 2.17 3.47 -10.86
C VAL A 189 2.93 4.47 -11.72
N GLN A 190 2.95 4.28 -13.04
CA GLN A 190 3.58 5.25 -13.95
C GLN A 190 2.52 6.19 -14.55
N LEU A 191 2.77 7.49 -14.45
CA LEU A 191 1.88 8.56 -14.89
C LEU A 191 2.60 9.48 -15.89
N SER A 192 1.86 10.04 -16.84
CA SER A 192 2.30 11.16 -17.68
C SER A 192 1.41 12.36 -17.38
N VAL A 193 1.97 13.36 -16.68
CA VAL A 193 1.26 14.51 -16.16
C VAL A 193 1.34 15.67 -17.14
N THR A 194 0.17 16.23 -17.47
CA THR A 194 0.00 17.42 -18.32
C THR A 194 -0.81 18.51 -17.60
N GLY A 195 -0.82 19.74 -18.11
CA GLY A 195 -1.62 20.83 -17.54
C GLY A 195 -1.12 21.38 -16.19
N ALA A 196 0.07 20.97 -15.75
CA ALA A 196 0.72 21.50 -14.56
C ALA A 196 1.35 22.87 -14.84
N THR A 197 1.53 23.65 -13.78
CA THR A 197 1.91 25.08 -13.81
C THR A 197 3.36 25.35 -13.42
N GLY A 198 4.17 24.30 -13.24
CA GLY A 198 5.54 24.38 -12.74
C GLY A 198 5.61 24.33 -11.21
N GLY A 199 6.81 24.11 -10.67
CA GLY A 199 7.06 24.02 -9.24
C GLY A 199 8.27 23.15 -8.94
N SER A 200 8.82 23.28 -7.73
CA SER A 200 9.99 22.52 -7.30
C SER A 200 9.77 22.00 -5.89
N PRO A 201 9.05 20.87 -5.73
CA PRO A 201 8.89 20.22 -4.45
C PRO A 201 10.25 19.90 -3.83
N LYS A 202 10.36 20.03 -2.50
CA LYS A 202 11.51 19.49 -1.79
C LYS A 202 11.48 17.96 -1.88
N MET A 203 12.57 17.39 -2.37
CA MET A 203 12.69 15.95 -2.62
C MET A 203 13.37 15.21 -1.46
N TYR A 204 12.98 13.96 -1.25
CA TYR A 204 13.40 13.05 -0.18
C TYR A 204 13.72 11.66 -0.74
N SER A 205 14.44 10.86 0.04
CA SER A 205 14.84 9.49 -0.32
C SER A 205 14.04 8.46 0.47
N ILE A 206 13.46 7.45 -0.18
CA ILE A 206 12.62 6.43 0.47
C ILE A 206 13.39 5.57 1.46
N ASP A 207 14.63 5.22 1.16
CA ASP A 207 15.55 4.50 2.06
C ASP A 207 15.92 5.31 3.33
N LYS A 208 15.57 6.60 3.38
CA LYS A 208 15.81 7.49 4.51
C LYS A 208 14.53 8.11 5.05
N LEU A 209 13.37 7.69 4.54
CA LEU A 209 12.09 8.28 4.91
C LEU A 209 11.67 7.88 6.32
N TYR A 210 12.01 6.66 6.72
CA TYR A 210 11.54 6.07 7.97
C TYR A 210 12.69 5.69 8.91
N SER A 211 12.46 5.84 10.20
CA SER A 211 13.30 5.36 11.29
C SER A 211 12.53 4.31 12.09
N PRO A 212 13.17 3.20 12.49
CA PRO A 212 12.47 2.11 13.17
C PRO A 212 11.90 2.51 14.54
N THR A 213 12.38 3.61 15.14
CA THR A 213 11.95 4.11 16.44
C THR A 213 11.09 5.36 16.37
N GLU A 214 10.75 5.87 15.18
CA GLU A 214 9.89 7.07 15.10
C GLU A 214 8.45 6.74 15.53
N PRO A 215 7.70 7.71 16.10
CA PRO A 215 6.38 7.45 16.68
C PRO A 215 5.33 6.91 15.69
N GLY A 216 5.51 7.17 14.39
CA GLY A 216 4.63 6.65 13.34
C GLY A 216 4.93 5.21 12.94
N ILE A 217 6.10 4.68 13.29
CA ILE A 217 6.55 3.31 12.95
C ILE A 217 6.58 2.41 14.19
N LEU A 218 7.11 2.89 15.32
CA LEU A 218 7.01 2.23 16.62
C LEU A 218 5.81 2.79 17.39
N PHE A 219 4.63 2.22 17.12
CA PHE A 219 3.36 2.74 17.61
C PHE A 219 2.56 1.69 18.38
N ASP A 220 2.22 2.00 19.64
CA ASP A 220 1.23 1.22 20.39
C ASP A 220 -0.17 1.80 20.20
N LYS A 221 -1.03 1.06 19.49
CA LYS A 221 -2.44 1.41 19.28
C LYS A 221 -3.23 1.61 20.57
N LYS A 222 -2.77 1.08 21.72
CA LYS A 222 -3.38 1.34 23.03
C LYS A 222 -3.35 2.82 23.42
N ASN A 223 -2.43 3.60 22.85
CA ASN A 223 -2.36 5.05 23.05
C ASN A 223 -3.51 5.81 22.35
N GLY A 224 -4.32 5.11 21.55
CA GLY A 224 -5.42 5.69 20.77
C GLY A 224 -4.93 6.25 19.44
N GLY A 225 -5.77 6.18 18.41
CA GLY A 225 -5.41 6.67 17.07
C GLY A 225 -5.24 8.20 17.01
N ALA A 226 -5.88 8.95 17.90
CA ALA A 226 -5.84 10.42 17.89
C ALA A 226 -4.45 11.01 18.15
N SER A 227 -3.54 10.28 18.82
CA SER A 227 -2.17 10.71 19.06
C SER A 227 -1.19 10.25 17.96
N TYR A 228 -1.70 9.64 16.89
CA TYR A 228 -0.85 9.08 15.84
C TYR A 228 -0.16 10.18 15.02
N VAL A 229 1.16 10.08 14.90
CA VAL A 229 1.97 10.95 14.04
C VAL A 229 2.30 10.20 12.76
N ILE A 230 1.85 10.72 11.62
CA ILE A 230 2.12 10.12 10.31
C ILE A 230 3.63 10.25 10.01
N PRO A 231 4.33 9.17 9.60
CA PRO A 231 5.75 9.21 9.32
C PRO A 231 6.08 9.92 8.00
N GLY A 232 7.36 10.30 7.84
CA GLY A 232 7.87 10.98 6.64
C GLY A 232 7.61 12.50 6.59
N PRO A 233 7.95 13.17 5.47
CA PRO A 233 7.87 14.62 5.32
C PRO A 233 6.42 15.10 5.25
N PRO A 234 6.17 16.40 5.43
CA PRO A 234 4.84 16.95 5.22
C PRO A 234 4.37 16.77 3.78
N VAL A 235 3.05 16.74 3.57
CA VAL A 235 2.44 16.83 2.24
C VAL A 235 2.92 18.09 1.54
N TYR A 236 3.30 17.96 0.26
CA TYR A 236 3.62 19.07 -0.60
C TYR A 236 2.41 19.99 -0.73
N SER A 237 2.51 21.16 -0.09
CA SER A 237 1.60 22.28 -0.27
C SER A 237 2.40 23.42 -0.93
N PRO A 238 2.07 23.78 -2.17
CA PRO A 238 2.76 24.82 -2.90
C PRO A 238 2.34 26.25 -2.56
#